data_AF-A0A8T5GI84-F1
#
_entry.id   AF-A0A8T5GI84-F1
#
_cell.length_a   1.000
_cell.length_b   1.000
_cell.length_c   1.000
_cell.angle_alpha   90.00
_cell.angle_beta   90.00
_cell.angle_gamma   90.00
#
_symmetry.space_group_name_H-M   'P 1'
#
loop_
_entity.id
_entity.type
_entity.pdbx_description
1 polymer ?
#
loop_
_entity_poly.entity_id
_entity_poly.type
_entity_poly.pdbx_seq_one_letter_code
_entity_poly.pdbx_strand_id
1 'polypeptide(L)'
;PVNESTLTKPPSAELAPDQIDEDTLPPYALLDELLRAHIELGMNAEQMVQHGYEAAMVADVLTRLERNEHKRWQMAPAPRVTSRAFGQGWRRPLASRHDWRGSL
;
A
#
# COMPACT_ATOMS: atom_id res chain seq x y z
N PRO A 1 -9.05 -23.54 13.55
CA PRO A 1 -9.69 -23.49 12.21
C PRO A 1 -10.34 -22.11 11.99
N VAL A 2 -10.17 -21.51 10.80
CA VAL A 2 -10.90 -20.29 10.42
C VAL A 2 -12.32 -20.67 10.00
N ASN A 3 -13.33 -19.93 10.44
CA ASN A 3 -14.74 -20.23 10.14
C ASN A 3 -15.15 -19.64 8.78
N GLU A 4 -16.16 -20.22 8.14
CA GLU A 4 -16.73 -19.78 6.86
C GLU A 4 -17.19 -18.31 6.91
N SER A 5 -17.79 -17.87 8.01
CA SER A 5 -18.19 -16.47 8.20
C SER A 5 -17.01 -15.48 8.19
N THR A 6 -15.82 -15.93 8.60
CA THR A 6 -14.60 -15.12 8.54
C THR A 6 -14.03 -15.06 7.13
N LEU A 7 -14.24 -16.11 6.32
CA LEU A 7 -13.75 -16.19 4.95
C LEU A 7 -14.61 -15.39 3.96
N THR A 8 -15.90 -15.24 4.24
CA THR A 8 -16.87 -14.65 3.30
C THR A 8 -17.26 -13.22 3.61
N LYS A 9 -17.03 -12.73 4.84
CA LYS A 9 -17.34 -11.33 5.18
C LYS A 9 -16.47 -10.37 4.36
N PRO A 10 -16.99 -9.21 3.94
CA PRO A 10 -16.20 -8.21 3.23
C PRO A 10 -15.07 -7.67 4.13
N PRO A 11 -13.96 -7.19 3.53
CA PRO A 11 -12.86 -6.60 4.28
C PRO A 11 -13.31 -5.32 4.97
N SER A 12 -13.03 -5.22 6.27
CA SER A 12 -13.41 -4.09 7.11
C SER A 12 -12.50 -3.96 8.33
N ALA A 13 -12.12 -2.73 8.65
CA ALA A 13 -11.50 -2.36 9.92
C ALA A 13 -12.48 -2.31 11.11
N GLU A 14 -13.79 -2.48 10.88
CA GLU A 14 -14.85 -2.51 11.89
C GLU A 14 -14.85 -1.30 12.85
N LEU A 15 -14.43 -0.12 12.36
CA LEU A 15 -14.33 1.12 13.16
C LEU A 15 -15.66 1.88 13.25
N ALA A 16 -16.58 1.62 12.33
CA ALA A 16 -17.91 2.23 12.27
C ALA A 16 -18.94 1.22 11.70
N PRO A 17 -20.25 1.42 11.94
CA PRO A 17 -21.29 0.58 11.34
C PRO A 17 -21.21 0.56 9.81
N ASP A 18 -21.37 -0.63 9.22
CA ASP A 18 -21.39 -0.89 7.77
C ASP A 18 -20.13 -0.46 6.99
N GLN A 19 -19.04 -0.15 7.71
CA GLN A 19 -17.77 0.25 7.08
C GLN A 19 -17.17 -0.91 6.28
N ILE A 20 -16.73 -0.64 5.05
CA ILE A 20 -15.87 -1.56 4.28
C ILE A 20 -14.57 -0.86 3.90
N ASP A 21 -13.48 -1.61 3.77
CA ASP A 21 -12.17 -1.02 3.48
C ASP A 21 -12.10 -0.43 2.06
N GLU A 22 -12.86 -1.02 1.13
CA GLU A 22 -13.00 -0.60 -0.27
C GLU A 22 -13.76 0.72 -0.45
N ASP A 23 -14.39 1.26 0.60
CA ASP A 23 -14.99 2.61 0.57
C ASP A 23 -13.94 3.69 0.34
N THR A 24 -12.69 3.43 0.77
CA THR A 24 -11.60 4.41 0.73
C THR A 24 -10.37 3.93 0.00
N LEU A 25 -10.26 2.64 -0.27
CA LEU A 25 -9.13 2.01 -0.95
C LEU A 25 -9.56 1.44 -2.29
N PRO A 26 -8.64 1.37 -3.28
CA PRO A 26 -8.90 0.55 -4.46
C PRO A 26 -9.09 -0.92 -4.07
N PRO A 27 -9.71 -1.74 -4.94
CA PRO A 27 -9.81 -3.18 -4.73
C PRO A 27 -8.46 -3.79 -4.40
N TYR A 28 -8.42 -4.69 -3.41
CA TYR A 28 -7.16 -5.23 -2.87
C TYR A 28 -6.24 -5.84 -3.93
N ALA A 29 -6.81 -6.54 -4.92
CA ALA A 29 -6.01 -7.09 -6.02
C ALA A 29 -5.21 -6.02 -6.76
N LEU A 30 -5.83 -4.86 -7.04
CA LEU A 30 -5.17 -3.75 -7.70
C LEU A 30 -4.20 -3.02 -6.75
N LEU A 31 -4.58 -2.85 -5.48
CA LEU A 31 -3.71 -2.25 -4.47
C LEU A 31 -2.41 -3.05 -4.29
N ASP A 32 -2.52 -4.37 -4.17
CA ASP A 32 -1.39 -5.26 -3.99
C ASP A 32 -0.47 -5.27 -5.20
N GLU A 33 -1.02 -5.21 -6.42
CA GLU A 33 -0.24 -5.07 -7.64
C GLU A 33 0.58 -3.78 -7.66
N LEU A 34 -0.04 -2.64 -7.32
CA LEU A 34 0.64 -1.33 -7.26
C LEU A 34 1.74 -1.33 -6.20
N LEU A 35 1.46 -1.86 -5.00
CA LEU A 35 2.43 -1.95 -3.91
C LEU A 35 3.59 -2.87 -4.29
N ARG A 36 3.33 -4.02 -4.93
CA ARG A 36 4.37 -4.94 -5.41
C ARG A 36 5.25 -4.28 -6.47
N ALA A 37 4.65 -3.58 -7.44
CA ALA A 37 5.38 -2.85 -8.47
C ALA A 37 6.32 -1.81 -7.86
N HIS A 38 5.85 -1.04 -6.88
CA HIS A 38 6.65 0.00 -6.27
C HIS A 38 7.69 -0.52 -5.27
N ILE A 39 7.27 -1.38 -4.35
CA ILE A 39 8.11 -1.87 -3.25
C ILE A 39 9.05 -2.94 -3.80
N GLU A 40 8.53 -4.06 -4.27
CA GLU A 40 9.34 -5.23 -4.64
C GLU A 40 10.07 -5.05 -5.97
N LEU A 41 9.39 -4.53 -7.00
CA LEU A 41 10.00 -4.33 -8.32
C LEU A 41 10.74 -2.99 -8.46
N GLY A 42 10.56 -2.07 -7.51
CA GLY A 42 11.29 -0.80 -7.48
C GLY A 42 10.86 0.21 -8.55
N MET A 43 9.67 0.05 -9.14
CA MET A 43 9.15 0.99 -10.14
C MET A 43 8.83 2.35 -9.50
N ASN A 44 9.21 3.43 -10.18
CA ASN A 44 8.75 4.78 -9.84
C ASN A 44 7.35 5.05 -10.42
N ALA A 45 6.75 6.19 -10.07
CA ALA A 45 5.39 6.51 -10.48
C ALA A 45 5.22 6.59 -12.02
N GLU A 46 6.18 7.20 -12.72
CA GLU A 46 6.17 7.30 -14.19
C GLU A 46 6.22 5.91 -14.86
N GLN A 47 7.08 5.02 -14.37
CA GLN A 47 7.20 3.65 -14.85
C GLN A 47 5.91 2.86 -14.62
N MET A 48 5.24 3.06 -13.49
CA MET A 48 3.95 2.43 -13.19
C MET A 48 2.88 2.91 -14.19
N VAL A 49 2.81 4.21 -14.48
CA VAL A 49 1.86 4.75 -15.47
C VAL A 49 2.16 4.22 -16.87
N GLN A 50 3.43 4.15 -17.27
CA GLN A 50 3.84 3.55 -18.54
C GLN A 50 3.49 2.05 -18.63
N HIS A 51 3.44 1.36 -17.49
CA HIS A 51 2.99 -0.03 -17.39
C HIS A 51 1.46 -0.20 -17.49
N GLY A 52 0.70 0.88 -17.61
CA GLY A 52 -0.75 0.87 -17.82
C GLY A 52 -1.58 1.12 -16.55
N TYR A 53 -0.95 1.46 -15.43
CA TYR A 53 -1.69 1.89 -14.24
C TYR A 53 -2.22 3.32 -14.37
N GLU A 54 -3.41 3.58 -13.83
CA GLU A 54 -4.04 4.90 -13.88
C GLU A 54 -3.28 5.90 -12.97
N ALA A 55 -2.99 7.09 -13.49
CA ALA A 55 -2.07 8.04 -12.84
C ALA A 55 -2.58 8.56 -11.50
N ALA A 56 -3.87 8.87 -11.38
CA ALA A 56 -4.47 9.34 -10.12
C ALA A 56 -4.41 8.23 -9.05
N MET A 57 -4.67 6.99 -9.43
CA MET A 57 -4.57 5.82 -8.55
C MET A 57 -3.15 5.60 -8.05
N VAL A 58 -2.14 5.65 -8.94
CA VAL A 58 -0.73 5.57 -8.56
C VAL A 58 -0.39 6.68 -7.57
N ALA A 59 -0.78 7.93 -7.87
CA ALA A 59 -0.51 9.07 -7.01
C ALA A 59 -1.16 8.93 -5.61
N ASP A 60 -2.42 8.48 -5.53
CA ASP A 60 -3.13 8.28 -4.26
C ASP A 60 -2.47 7.18 -3.42
N VAL A 61 -2.23 6.00 -4.01
CA VAL A 61 -1.63 4.86 -3.31
C VAL A 61 -0.24 5.19 -2.80
N LEU A 62 0.63 5.78 -3.64
CA LEU A 62 1.99 6.15 -3.22
C LEU A 62 1.98 7.26 -2.14
N THR A 63 1.04 8.20 -2.24
CA THR A 63 0.87 9.25 -1.22
C THR A 63 0.45 8.65 0.13
N ARG A 64 -0.50 7.71 0.13
CA ARG A 64 -0.93 7.01 1.35
C ARG A 64 0.17 6.16 1.93
N LEU A 65 0.90 5.43 1.08
CA LEU A 65 2.05 4.64 1.50
C LEU A 65 3.04 5.53 2.26
N GLU A 66 3.50 6.63 1.66
CA GLU A 66 4.47 7.55 2.27
C GLU A 66 3.94 8.16 3.58
N ARG A 67 2.70 8.67 3.61
CA ARG A 67 2.11 9.29 4.82
C ARG A 67 2.11 8.36 6.03
N ASN A 68 2.06 7.05 5.80
CA ASN A 68 2.07 6.03 6.85
C ASN A 68 3.47 5.51 7.22
N GLU A 69 4.56 6.08 6.68
CA GLU A 69 5.94 5.65 7.02
C GLU A 69 6.23 5.82 8.52
N HIS A 70 5.67 6.84 9.17
CA HIS A 70 5.79 7.03 10.63
C HIS A 70 5.28 5.85 11.45
N LYS A 71 4.27 5.11 10.95
CA LYS A 71 3.76 3.91 11.60
C LYS A 71 4.72 2.74 11.42
N ARG A 72 5.32 2.61 10.24
CA ARG A 72 6.30 1.55 9.94
C ARG A 72 7.60 1.70 10.71
N TRP A 73 8.03 2.93 11.00
CA TRP A 73 9.18 3.17 11.88
C TRP A 73 8.96 2.66 13.32
N GLN A 74 7.69 2.52 13.75
CA GLN A 74 7.32 2.02 15.08
C GLN A 74 6.97 0.53 15.06
N MET A 75 7.15 -0.17 13.94
CA MET A 75 6.79 -1.58 13.82
C MET A 75 7.68 -2.48 14.69
N ALA A 76 7.07 -3.48 15.33
CA ALA A 76 7.83 -4.55 15.97
C ALA A 76 8.57 -5.39 14.91
N PRO A 77 9.64 -6.11 15.30
CA PRO A 77 10.28 -7.09 14.42
C PRO A 77 9.26 -8.13 13.92
N ALA A 78 9.27 -8.41 12.62
CA ALA A 78 8.36 -9.35 11.97
C ALA A 78 9.11 -10.28 10.99
N PRO A 79 8.62 -11.51 10.77
CA PRO A 79 9.21 -12.43 9.80
C PRO A 79 9.09 -11.87 8.38
N ARG A 80 10.15 -12.02 7.58
CA ARG A 80 10.17 -11.64 6.18
C ARG A 80 9.59 -12.76 5.32
N VAL A 81 8.56 -12.44 4.52
CA VAL A 81 7.91 -13.37 3.59
C VAL A 81 8.03 -12.99 2.11
N THR A 82 8.48 -11.76 1.82
CA THR A 82 8.68 -11.27 0.44
C THR A 82 10.12 -10.86 0.15
N SER A 83 10.43 -10.63 -1.13
CA SER A 83 11.76 -10.23 -1.60
C SER A 83 12.20 -8.87 -1.06
N ARG A 84 11.26 -7.97 -0.78
CA ARG A 84 11.52 -6.67 -0.17
C ARG A 84 10.45 -6.33 0.87
N ALA A 85 10.68 -6.78 2.10
CA ALA A 85 9.77 -6.51 3.22
C ALA A 85 10.11 -5.20 3.96
N PHE A 86 9.12 -4.67 4.68
CA PHE A 86 9.30 -3.54 5.59
C PHE A 86 10.38 -3.79 6.65
N GLY A 87 11.10 -2.73 7.03
CA GLY A 87 12.28 -2.82 7.90
C GLY A 87 13.58 -2.81 7.08
N GLN A 88 14.33 -3.92 7.07
CA GLN A 88 15.63 -3.96 6.38
C GLN A 88 15.52 -3.79 4.86
N GLY A 89 14.46 -4.31 4.23
CA GLY A 89 14.26 -4.23 2.78
C GLY A 89 13.67 -2.90 2.30
N TRP A 90 13.00 -2.16 3.18
CA TRP A 90 12.36 -0.88 2.88
C TRP A 90 12.68 0.14 3.97
N ARG A 91 13.66 0.99 3.68
CA ARG A 91 14.07 2.10 4.55
C ARG A 91 13.81 3.40 3.84
N ARG A 92 12.74 4.09 4.21
CA ARG A 92 12.42 5.43 3.72
C ARG A 92 12.59 6.45 4.84
N PRO A 93 13.06 7.67 4.51
CA PRO A 93 13.10 8.76 5.48
C PRO A 93 11.69 9.06 6.02
N LEU A 94 11.61 9.38 7.32
CA LEU A 94 10.36 9.75 7.98
C LEU A 94 9.80 11.08 7.45
N ALA A 95 10.67 12.06 7.23
CA ALA A 95 10.34 13.34 6.62
C ALA A 95 10.94 13.39 5.22
N SER A 96 10.09 13.40 4.20
CA SER A 96 10.51 13.54 2.80
C SER A 96 9.46 14.26 1.97
N ARG A 97 9.89 14.79 0.82
CA ARG A 97 9.02 15.44 -0.16
C ARG A 97 9.23 14.73 -1.48
N HIS A 98 8.19 14.05 -1.96
CA HIS A 98 8.22 13.31 -3.22
C HIS A 98 7.57 14.11 -4.35
N ASP A 99 8.09 13.93 -5.57
CA ASP A 99 7.81 14.70 -6.79
C ASP A 99 6.50 14.29 -7.49
N TRP A 100 6.08 13.03 -7.37
CA TRP A 100 4.80 12.54 -7.91
C TRP A 100 3.55 13.24 -7.34
N ARG A 101 3.70 14.10 -6.31
CA ARG A 101 2.62 14.96 -5.81
C ARG A 101 2.38 16.20 -6.68
N GLY A 102 3.24 16.51 -7.65
CA GLY A 102 3.12 17.67 -8.53
C GLY A 102 3.62 17.47 -9.96
N SER A 103 3.92 16.23 -10.37
CA SER A 103 4.53 15.90 -11.67
C SER A 103 3.79 14.82 -12.46
N LEU A 104 2.58 14.45 -12.03
CA LEU A 104 1.64 13.64 -12.83
C LEU A 104 0.46 14.52 -13.26
#